data_AF-A0A7G8EXE8-F1
#
_entry.id   AF-A0A7G8EXE8-F1
#
_cell.length_a   1.000
_cell.length_b   1.000
_cell.length_c   1.000
_cell.angle_alpha   90.00
_cell.angle_beta   90.00
_cell.angle_gamma   90.00
#
_symmetry.space_group_name_H-M   'P 1'
#
loop_
_entity.id
_entity.type
_entity.pdbx_description
1 polymer ?
#
loop_
_entity_poly.entity_id
_entity_poly.type
_entity_poly.pdbx_seq_one_letter_code
_entity_poly.pdbx_strand_id
1 'polypeptide(L)' 'MLHSPEAMANDTKDSHYWNEEIAFLTARLNGEHGDIDRDDRAACEEALKAATMNLNGHHPR' A
#
# COMPACT_ATOMS: atom_id res chain seq x y z
N MET A 1 3.36 7.76 -33.99
CA MET A 1 3.18 6.33 -33.64
C MET A 1 2.71 6.29 -32.21
N LEU A 2 1.63 5.54 -31.97
CA LEU A 2 1.05 5.27 -30.67
C LEU A 2 2.04 4.52 -29.75
N HIS A 3 1.76 4.66 -28.45
CA HIS A 3 2.30 3.96 -27.28
C HIS A 3 3.40 4.69 -26.50
N SER A 4 2.93 5.42 -25.48
CA SER A 4 3.68 5.72 -24.26
C SER A 4 4.27 4.43 -23.70
N PRO A 5 5.56 4.38 -23.36
CA PRO A 5 6.10 3.30 -22.55
C PRO A 5 5.72 3.59 -21.09
N GLU A 6 4.51 3.21 -20.68
CA GLU A 6 4.24 2.89 -19.27
C GLU A 6 4.96 1.57 -18.99
N ALA A 7 6.28 1.68 -18.90
CA ALA A 7 7.18 0.62 -18.51
C ALA A 7 6.89 0.29 -17.05
N MET A 8 6.04 -0.71 -16.85
CA MET A 8 6.18 -1.78 -15.85
C MET A 8 7.39 -1.59 -14.93
N ALA A 9 7.20 -0.88 -13.81
CA ALA A 9 8.21 -0.82 -12.75
C ALA A 9 8.15 -2.13 -11.96
N ASN A 10 8.88 -3.12 -12.48
CA ASN A 10 9.09 -4.40 -11.86
C ASN A 10 10.02 -4.26 -10.64
N ASP A 11 9.56 -4.80 -9.51
CA ASP A 11 10.30 -5.40 -8.39
C ASP A 11 10.85 -4.57 -7.23
N THR A 12 10.81 -3.24 -7.25
CA THR A 12 11.15 -2.45 -6.04
C THR A 12 9.97 -1.57 -5.68
N LYS A 13 9.05 -2.11 -4.87
CA LYS A 13 8.08 -1.27 -4.15
C LYS A 13 8.88 -0.25 -3.32
N ASP A 14 8.97 0.97 -3.82
CA ASP A 14 9.75 2.02 -3.22
C ASP A 14 8.99 2.67 -2.05
N SER A 15 9.64 3.54 -1.30
CA SER A 15 9.04 4.20 -0.14
C SER A 15 7.76 4.96 -0.49
N HIS A 16 7.63 5.48 -1.72
CA HIS A 16 6.41 6.12 -2.21
C HIS A 16 5.26 5.12 -2.29
N TYR A 17 5.47 3.97 -2.95
CA TYR A 17 4.48 2.91 -3.03
C TYR A 17 3.97 2.52 -1.64
N TRP A 18 4.87 2.29 -0.67
CA TRP A 18 4.46 1.87 0.67
C TRP A 18 3.75 2.99 1.43
N ASN A 19 4.11 4.26 1.19
CA ASN A 19 3.42 5.40 1.77
C ASN A 19 1.98 5.52 1.25
N GLU A 20 1.78 5.39 -0.07
CA GLU A 20 0.46 5.39 -0.69
C GLU A 20 -0.41 4.21 -0.21
N GLU A 21 0.19 3.02 -0.10
CA GLU A 21 -0.49 1.83 0.41
C GLU A 21 -0.93 2.02 1.87
N ILE A 22 -0.07 2.58 2.73
CA ILE A 22 -0.40 2.91 4.13
C ILE A 22 -1.57 3.91 4.20
N ALA A 23 -1.55 4.95 3.37
CA ALA A 23 -2.60 5.96 3.33
C ALA A 23 -3.94 5.34 2.89
N PHE A 24 -3.91 4.51 1.84
CA PHE A 24 -5.09 3.81 1.33
C PHE A 24 -5.70 2.88 2.39
N LEU A 25 -4.89 2.05 3.03
CA LEU A 25 -5.35 1.10 4.05
C LEU A 25 -5.89 1.82 5.29
N THR A 26 -5.26 2.92 5.70
CA THR A 26 -5.72 3.74 6.83
C THR A 26 -7.08 4.39 6.52
N ALA A 27 -7.26 4.96 5.33
CA ALA A 27 -8.53 5.53 4.89
C ALA A 27 -9.65 4.47 4.88
N ARG A 28 -9.35 3.27 4.38
CA ARG A 28 -10.29 2.13 4.36
C ARG A 28 -10.68 1.70 5.78
N LEU A 29 -9.72 1.60 6.70
CA LEU A 29 -9.99 1.24 8.11
C LEU A 29 -10.79 2.30 8.87
N ASN A 30 -10.63 3.56 8.49
CA ASN A 30 -11.38 4.71 9.01
C ASN A 30 -12.79 4.84 8.40
N GLY A 31 -13.12 4.02 7.39
CA GLY A 31 -14.43 4.02 6.74
C GLY A 31 -14.61 5.06 5.63
N GLU A 32 -13.53 5.66 5.11
CA GLU A 32 -13.63 6.62 3.99
C GLU A 32 -14.17 5.98 2.71
N HIS A 33 -14.00 4.65 2.55
CA HIS A 33 -14.47 3.90 1.39
C HIS A 33 -15.71 3.05 1.68
N GLY A 34 -16.45 3.38 2.74
CA GLY A 34 -17.63 2.64 3.18
C GLY A 34 -17.34 1.65 4.30
N ASP A 35 -18.40 0.97 4.75
CA ASP A 35 -18.31 -0.03 5.81
C ASP A 35 -17.57 -1.28 5.29
N ILE A 36 -16.73 -1.86 6.14
CA ILE A 36 -15.96 -3.06 5.82
C ILE A 36 -16.29 -4.13 6.84
N ASP A 37 -16.49 -5.35 6.36
CA ASP A 37 -16.71 -6.50 7.22
C ASP A 37 -15.47 -6.78 8.08
N ARG A 38 -15.66 -7.58 9.13
CA ARG A 38 -14.59 -7.92 10.07
C ARG A 38 -13.39 -8.58 9.39
N ASP A 39 -13.63 -9.37 8.35
CA ASP A 39 -12.59 -10.06 7.59
C ASP A 39 -11.76 -9.06 6.74
N ASP A 40 -12.45 -8.16 6.03
CA ASP A 40 -11.82 -7.05 5.29
C ASP A 40 -11.00 -6.16 6.22
N ARG A 41 -11.53 -5.81 7.40
CA ARG A 41 -10.81 -5.03 8.40
C ARG A 41 -9.52 -5.74 8.82
N ALA A 42 -9.59 -7.03 9.17
CA ALA A 42 -8.42 -7.80 9.57
C ALA A 42 -7.37 -7.89 8.45
N ALA A 43 -7.80 -8.08 7.20
CA ALA A 43 -6.91 -8.09 6.05
C ALA A 43 -6.22 -6.72 5.85
N CYS A 44 -6.95 -5.62 6.02
CA CYS A 44 -6.40 -4.27 5.93
C CYS A 44 -5.40 -3.97 7.06
N GLU A 45 -5.68 -4.44 8.29
CA GLU A 45 -4.77 -4.29 9.43
C GLU A 45 -3.44 -5.05 9.21
N GLU A 46 -3.50 -6.29 8.72
CA GLU A 46 -2.32 -7.09 8.43
C GLU A 46 -1.51 -6.51 7.26
N ALA A 47 -2.20 -6.03 6.20
CA ALA A 47 -1.55 -5.34 5.09
C ALA A 47 -0.89 -4.03 5.53
N LEU A 48 -1.52 -3.25 6.42
CA LEU A 48 -1.00 -1.97 6.92
C LEU A 48 0.28 -2.19 7.73
N LYS A 49 0.26 -3.23 8.57
CA LYS A 49 1.43 -3.67 9.33
C LYS A 49 2.58 -4.07 8.41
N ALA A 50 2.31 -4.88 7.39
CA ALA A 50 3.32 -5.28 6.41
C ALA A 50 3.87 -4.08 5.63
N ALA A 51 3.03 -3.17 5.16
CA ALA A 51 3.44 -1.97 4.44
C ALA A 51 4.33 -1.05 5.31
N THR A 52 3.96 -0.87 6.57
CA THR A 52 4.76 -0.09 7.54
C THR A 52 6.12 -0.74 7.80
N MET A 53 6.17 -2.06 7.96
CA MET A 53 7.42 -2.80 8.14
C MET A 53 8.33 -2.70 6.91
N ASN A 54 7.77 -2.75 5.70
CA ASN A 54 8.54 -2.59 4.47
C ASN A 54 9.05 -1.16 4.31
N LEU A 55 8.22 -0.14 4.63
CA LEU A 55 8.63 1.26 4.61
C LEU A 55 9.78 1.55 5.60
N ASN A 56 9.69 1.05 6.83
CA ASN A 56 10.74 1.20 7.84
C ASN A 56 11.95 0.27 7.63
N GLY A 57 11.74 -0.88 7.00
CA GLY A 57 12.79 -1.84 6.64
C GLY A 57 13.63 -1.38 5.43
N HIS A 58 13.10 -0.46 4.61
CA HIS A 58 13.81 0.24 3.55
C HIS A 58 14.68 1.39 4.08
N HIS A 59 15.24 1.27 5.29
CA HIS A 59 16.32 2.13 5.73
C HIS A 59 17.65 1.52 5.24
N PRO A 60 18.44 2.23 4.40
CA PRO A 60 19.72 1.71 3.94
C PRO A 60 20.63 1.50 5.16
N ARG A 61 21.25 0.32 5.25
CA ARG A 61 22.50 0.21 6.00
C ARG A 61 23.63 0.83 5.20
#